data_AF-A0A7X9IGP9-F1
#
_entry.id   AF-A0A7X9IGP9-F1
#
_cell.length_a   1.000
_cell.length_b   1.000
_cell.length_c   1.000
_cell.angle_alpha   90.00
_cell.angle_beta   90.00
_cell.angle_gamma   90.00
#
_symmetry.space_group_name_H-M   'P 1'
#
loop_
_entity.id
_entity.type
_entity.pdbx_description
1 polymer ?
#
loop_
_entity_poly.entity_id
_entity_poly.type
_entity_poly.pdbx_seq_one_letter_code
_entity_poly.pdbx_strand_id
1 'polypeptide(L)'
;MDSAKYQGHLDTLLLEYRKTGKTKFGRVKNFADAPTFANSKTTRLLQVADLVSYAIFRRYERGDTSLLDRIIHRFYRDDTVIHGLMHHTARYWECTCPACLSRR
;
A
#
# COMPACT_ATOMS: atom_id res chain seq x y z
N MET A 1 14.79 25.44 11.38
CA MET A 1 14.17 24.92 12.61
C MET A 1 12.63 25.02 12.61
N ASP A 2 11.96 25.12 11.45
CA ASP A 2 10.48 25.26 11.40
C ASP A 2 9.71 24.02 10.93
N SER A 3 10.38 23.00 10.37
CA SER A 3 9.71 21.77 9.92
C SER A 3 9.22 20.90 11.08
N ALA A 4 9.96 20.82 12.18
CA ALA A 4 9.61 19.97 13.32
C ALA A 4 8.36 20.46 14.08
N LYS A 5 8.21 21.78 14.23
CA LYS A 5 7.01 22.38 14.86
C LYS A 5 5.78 22.20 13.98
N TYR A 6 5.95 22.39 12.66
CA TYR A 6 4.89 22.16 11.68
C TYR A 6 4.43 20.69 11.68
N GLN A 7 5.39 19.75 11.72
CA GLN A 7 5.10 18.32 11.79
C GLN A 7 4.30 17.94 13.04
N GLY A 8 4.67 18.44 14.22
CA GLY A 8 3.96 18.14 15.47
C GLY A 8 2.52 18.67 15.51
N HIS A 9 2.28 19.82 14.88
CA HIS A 9 0.94 20.38 14.75
C HIS A 9 0.07 19.55 13.80
N LEU A 10 0.65 19.09 12.68
CA LEU A 10 -0.04 18.16 11.76
C LEU A 10 -0.34 16.82 12.43
N ASP A 11 0.59 16.25 13.20
CA ASP A 11 0.39 15.00 13.92
C ASP A 11 -0.78 15.10 14.92
N THR A 12 -0.91 16.24 15.60
CA THR A 12 -2.01 16.51 16.55
C THR A 12 -3.36 16.55 15.83
N LEU A 13 -3.43 17.26 14.70
CA LEU A 13 -4.63 17.33 13.86
C LEU A 13 -5.03 15.96 13.32
N LEU A 14 -4.05 15.16 12.86
CA LEU A 14 -4.29 13.80 12.37
C LEU A 14 -4.80 12.86 13.47
N LEU A 15 -4.30 13.00 14.71
CA LEU A 15 -4.77 12.21 15.85
C LEU A 15 -6.21 12.54 16.25
N GLU A 16 -6.58 13.82 16.33
CA GLU A 16 -7.95 14.24 16.61
C GLU A 16 -8.92 13.79 15.49
N TYR A 17 -8.46 13.92 14.26
CA TYR A 17 -9.22 13.49 13.10
C TYR A 17 -9.47 11.98 13.10
N ARG A 18 -8.46 11.15 13.38
CA ARG A 18 -8.64 9.70 13.49
C ARG A 18 -9.63 9.28 14.56
N LYS A 19 -9.67 10.00 15.68
CA LYS A 19 -10.59 9.71 16.79
C LYS A 19 -12.03 10.08 16.44
N THR A 20 -12.23 11.20 15.75
CA THR A 20 -13.56 11.81 15.63
C THR A 20 -14.15 11.76 14.22
N GLY A 21 -13.29 11.65 13.20
CA GLY A 21 -13.60 11.84 11.79
C GLY A 21 -14.12 13.24 11.46
N LYS A 22 -14.06 14.18 12.40
CA LYS A 22 -14.81 15.44 12.34
C LYS A 22 -14.02 16.49 11.57
N THR A 23 -14.60 16.97 10.49
CA THR A 23 -14.13 18.15 9.74
C THR A 23 -15.10 19.31 9.95
N LYS A 24 -14.72 20.52 9.56
CA LYS A 24 -15.65 21.67 9.47
C LYS A 24 -16.87 21.37 8.58
N PHE A 25 -16.77 20.41 7.66
CA PHE A 25 -17.80 20.06 6.69
C PHE A 25 -18.57 18.78 7.03
N GLY A 26 -18.37 18.21 8.24
CA GLY A 26 -19.05 17.01 8.71
C GLY A 26 -18.11 15.87 9.08
N ARG A 27 -18.67 14.70 9.41
CA ARG A 27 -17.88 13.49 9.75
C ARG A 27 -17.52 12.69 8.51
N VAL A 28 -16.24 12.68 8.18
CA VAL A 28 -15.67 11.79 7.17
C VAL A 28 -15.31 10.48 7.85
N LYS A 29 -15.97 9.39 7.45
CA LYS A 29 -15.78 8.07 8.07
C LYS A 29 -14.55 7.31 7.54
N ASN A 30 -14.17 7.57 6.29
CA ASN A 30 -13.13 6.85 5.55
C ASN A 30 -12.26 7.82 4.75
N PHE A 31 -11.46 8.64 5.43
CA PHE A 31 -10.48 9.45 4.72
C PHE A 31 -9.38 8.54 4.20
N ALA A 32 -9.17 8.55 2.88
CA ALA A 32 -8.03 7.91 2.24
C ALA A 32 -6.79 8.77 2.52
N ASP A 33 -6.38 8.78 3.78
CA ASP A 33 -5.21 9.51 4.25
C ASP A 33 -3.97 8.70 3.87
N ALA A 34 -3.50 8.90 2.64
CA ALA A 34 -2.06 9.00 2.47
C ALA A 34 -1.76 10.50 2.48
N PRO A 35 -1.63 11.15 3.65
CA PRO A 35 -0.99 12.44 3.64
C PRO A 35 0.44 12.10 3.23
N THR A 36 0.83 12.63 2.07
CA THR A 36 2.11 12.43 1.37
C THR A 36 3.35 12.78 2.20
N PHE A 37 3.19 13.04 3.51
CA PHE A 37 4.21 13.51 4.46
C PHE A 37 4.04 12.93 5.88
N ALA A 38 3.23 11.89 6.09
CA ALA A 38 3.17 11.21 7.40
C ALA A 38 4.30 10.17 7.54
N ASN A 39 4.98 10.20 8.69
CA ASN A 39 5.99 9.22 9.07
C ASN A 39 5.43 7.78 8.99
N SER A 40 6.20 6.82 8.48
CA SER A 40 5.78 5.41 8.38
C SER A 40 5.33 4.79 9.71
N LYS A 41 5.82 5.32 10.83
CA LYS A 41 5.36 4.92 12.17
C LYS A 41 3.93 5.37 12.49
N THR A 42 3.40 6.37 11.81
CA THR A 42 2.12 6.97 12.18
C THR A 42 0.93 6.39 11.42
N THR A 43 1.06 5.65 10.31
CA THR A 43 -0.12 5.11 9.60
C THR A 43 -0.06 3.58 9.41
N ARG A 44 -1.15 2.88 9.79
CA ARG A 44 -1.28 1.42 9.57
C ARG A 44 -1.26 1.05 8.08
N LEU A 45 -1.75 1.95 7.22
CA LEU A 45 -1.77 1.74 5.77
C LEU A 45 -0.35 1.71 5.19
N LEU A 46 0.56 2.57 5.66
CA LEU A 46 1.94 2.55 5.16
C LEU A 46 2.68 1.29 5.62
N GLN A 47 2.44 0.83 6.85
CA GLN A 47 2.97 -0.46 7.32
C GLN A 47 2.48 -1.64 6.46
N VAL A 48 1.20 -1.63 6.06
CA VAL A 48 0.66 -2.63 5.13
C VAL A 48 1.35 -2.52 3.77
N ALA A 49 1.55 -1.32 3.25
CA ALA A 49 2.25 -1.10 1.98
C ALA A 49 3.71 -1.61 2.03
N ASP A 50 4.42 -1.41 3.15
CA ASP A 50 5.77 -1.93 3.36
C ASP A 50 5.79 -3.46 3.36
N LEU A 51 4.84 -4.10 4.05
CA LEU A 51 4.73 -5.57 4.08
C LEU A 51 4.39 -6.15 2.69
N VAL A 52 3.49 -5.52 1.95
CA VAL A 52 3.15 -5.90 0.57
C VAL A 52 4.38 -5.78 -0.32
N SER A 53 5.09 -4.65 -0.25
CA SER A 53 6.32 -4.42 -1.03
C SER A 53 7.41 -5.44 -0.70
N TYR A 54 7.59 -5.77 0.58
CA TYR A 54 8.55 -6.78 1.02
C TYR A 54 8.18 -8.18 0.52
N ALA A 55 6.91 -8.56 0.56
CA ALA A 55 6.43 -9.85 0.02
C ALA A 55 6.68 -9.96 -1.49
N ILE A 56 6.43 -8.88 -2.23
CA ILE A 56 6.71 -8.79 -3.67
C ILE A 56 8.22 -8.94 -3.93
N PHE A 57 9.05 -8.15 -3.23
CA PHE A 57 10.51 -8.19 -3.36
C PHE A 57 11.06 -9.61 -3.15
N ARG A 58 10.64 -10.27 -2.06
CA ARG A 58 11.11 -11.64 -1.76
C ARG A 58 10.71 -12.65 -2.82
N ARG A 59 9.52 -12.52 -3.42
CA ARG A 59 9.09 -13.40 -4.51
C ARG A 59 9.97 -13.26 -5.73
N TYR A 60 10.25 -12.03 -6.17
CA TYR A 60 10.96 -11.79 -7.42
C TYR A 60 12.48 -11.93 -7.29
N GLU A 61 13.07 -11.46 -6.19
CA GLU A 61 14.53 -11.48 -5.99
C GLU A 61 15.04 -12.79 -5.40
N ARG A 62 14.22 -13.49 -4.61
CA ARG A 62 14.66 -14.68 -3.87
C ARG A 62 13.84 -15.93 -4.18
N GLY A 63 12.86 -15.85 -5.09
CA GLY A 63 11.96 -16.95 -5.41
C GLY A 63 11.07 -17.37 -4.24
N ASP A 64 11.03 -16.61 -3.15
CA ASP A 64 10.28 -17.01 -1.95
C ASP A 64 8.79 -16.71 -2.11
N THR A 65 8.00 -17.76 -1.98
CA THR A 65 6.55 -17.72 -2.18
C THR A 65 5.78 -17.58 -0.86
N SER A 66 6.47 -17.70 0.29
CA SER A 66 5.86 -17.82 1.62
C SER A 66 4.94 -16.66 2.01
N LEU A 67 5.22 -15.44 1.52
CA LEU A 67 4.48 -14.23 1.85
C LEU A 67 3.48 -13.85 0.76
N LEU A 68 3.92 -13.72 -0.50
CA LEU A 68 3.08 -13.20 -1.56
C LEU A 68 1.88 -14.10 -1.84
N ASP A 69 2.05 -15.42 -1.82
CA ASP A 69 0.96 -16.36 -2.12
C ASP A 69 -0.19 -16.26 -1.11
N ARG A 70 0.10 -15.81 0.12
CA ARG A 70 -0.92 -15.58 1.16
C ARG A 70 -1.75 -14.33 0.91
N ILE A 71 -1.24 -13.35 0.17
CA ILE A 71 -1.90 -12.06 -0.06
C ILE A 71 -2.28 -11.81 -1.52
N ILE A 72 -1.87 -12.69 -2.44
CA ILE A 72 -2.10 -12.51 -3.89
C ILE A 72 -3.58 -12.42 -4.27
N HIS A 73 -4.46 -13.06 -3.48
CA HIS A 73 -5.91 -13.02 -3.67
C HIS A 73 -6.55 -11.70 -3.21
N ARG A 74 -5.79 -10.82 -2.55
CA ARG A 74 -6.26 -9.51 -2.06
C ARG A 74 -6.01 -8.36 -3.04
N PHE A 75 -5.19 -8.58 -4.07
CA PHE A 75 -5.06 -7.63 -5.16
C PHE A 75 -6.37 -7.49 -5.91
N TYR A 76 -6.66 -6.29 -6.39
CA TYR A 76 -7.83 -6.06 -7.23
C TYR A 76 -7.74 -6.93 -8.49
N ARG A 77 -8.85 -7.57 -8.81
CA ARG A 77 -8.98 -8.47 -9.97
C ARG A 77 -10.21 -8.06 -10.75
N ASP A 78 -10.01 -7.92 -12.05
CA ASP A 78 -11.09 -7.83 -13.02
C ASP A 78 -10.96 -9.04 -13.94
N ASP A 79 -11.95 -9.94 -13.86
CA ASP A 79 -11.89 -11.28 -14.45
C ASP A 79 -10.60 -12.05 -14.05
N THR A 80 -9.71 -12.33 -15.00
CA THR A 80 -8.43 -13.02 -14.78
C THR A 80 -7.27 -12.08 -14.53
N VAL A 81 -7.45 -10.77 -14.75
CA VAL A 81 -6.39 -9.76 -14.72
C VAL A 81 -6.17 -9.23 -13.32
N ILE A 82 -4.93 -9.33 -12.82
CA ILE A 82 -4.53 -8.74 -11.54
C ILE A 82 -4.08 -7.29 -11.79
N HIS A 83 -4.72 -6.35 -11.12
CA HIS A 83 -4.35 -4.94 -11.13
C HIS A 83 -3.50 -4.56 -9.91
N GLY A 84 -2.63 -3.57 -10.07
CA GLY A 84 -1.73 -3.11 -9.00
C GLY A 84 -0.50 -4.01 -8.76
N LEU A 85 -0.39 -5.14 -9.47
CA LEU A 85 0.80 -5.99 -9.51
C LEU A 85 1.24 -6.18 -10.96
N MET A 86 2.46 -5.75 -11.30
CA MET A 86 3.05 -5.90 -12.62
C MET A 86 4.49 -6.40 -12.48
N HIS A 87 4.86 -7.34 -13.34
CA HIS A 87 6.26 -7.75 -13.50
C HIS A 87 6.78 -7.14 -14.79
N HIS A 88 7.71 -6.20 -14.67
CA HIS A 88 8.26 -5.44 -15.80
C HIS A 88 9.36 -6.26 -16.49
N THR A 89 8.97 -7.14 -17.41
CA THR A 89 9.88 -7.98 -18.20
C THR A 89 9.49 -8.01 -19.66
N ALA A 90 10.48 -8.03 -20.56
CA ALA A 90 10.25 -8.14 -21.99
C ALA A 90 9.63 -9.50 -22.38
N ARG A 91 9.99 -10.58 -21.67
CA ARG A 91 9.54 -11.95 -21.95
C ARG A 91 8.44 -12.39 -20.99
N TYR A 92 7.40 -11.58 -20.83
CA TYR A 92 6.31 -11.89 -19.90
C TYR A 92 5.56 -13.20 -20.27
N TRP A 93 5.51 -13.56 -21.56
CA TRP A 93 4.90 -14.80 -22.04
C TRP A 93 5.66 -16.07 -21.59
N GLU A 94 6.94 -15.97 -21.23
CA GLU A 94 7.74 -17.09 -20.68
C GLU A 94 7.65 -17.16 -19.15
N CYS A 95 7.15 -16.10 -18.51
CA CYS A 95 7.13 -15.97 -17.06
C CYS A 95 5.87 -16.61 -16.45
N THR A 96 6.07 -17.44 -15.43
CA THR A 96 5.00 -18.13 -14.70
C THR A 96 4.61 -17.44 -13.39
N CYS A 97 5.01 -16.17 -13.19
CA CYS A 97 4.60 -15.43 -12.01
C CYS A 97 3.11 -15.05 -12.10
N PRO A 98 2.41 -14.86 -10.96
CA PRO A 98 0.99 -14.50 -10.96
C PRO A 98 0.67 -13.25 -11.77
N ALA A 99 1.56 -12.26 -11.80
CA ALA A 99 1.36 -11.02 -12.54
C ALA A 99 1.37 -11.24 -14.07
N CYS A 100 2.35 -11.98 -14.59
CA CYS A 100 2.46 -12.29 -16.01
C CYS A 100 1.35 -13.25 -16.46
N LEU A 101 1.05 -14.29 -15.66
CA LEU A 101 -0.02 -15.23 -15.96
C LEU A 101 -1.40 -14.57 -16.03
N SER A 102 -1.64 -13.54 -15.21
CA SER A 102 -2.92 -12.81 -15.23
C SER A 102 -3.15 -11.96 -16.49
N ARG A 103 -2.12 -11.78 -17.33
CA ARG A 103 -2.14 -10.89 -18.51
C ARG A 103 -1.77 -11.62 -19.79
N ARG A 104 -1.81 -12.95 -19.75
CA ARG A 104 -1.48 -13.81 -20.87
C ARG A 104 -2.69 -14.02 -21.77
#